data_AF-A0A6I3KWW3-F1
#
_entry.id   AF-A0A6I3KWW3-F1
#
_cell.length_a   1.000
_cell.length_b   1.000
_cell.length_c   1.000
_cell.angle_alpha   90.00
_cell.angle_beta   90.00
_cell.angle_gamma   90.00
#
_symmetry.space_group_name_H-M   'P 1'
#
loop_
_entity.id
_entity.type
_entity.pdbx_description
1 polymer ?
#
loop_
_entity_poly.entity_id
_entity_poly.type
_entity_poly.pdbx_seq_one_letter_code
_entity_poly.pdbx_strand_id
1 'polypeptide(L)'
;MLREHRFATHPVERPLLKHRDRPCGRARFTVRQLYGPLDWQVEHCIRAIVNGVAISPADLGEHLFSERGMVKVELASEDAVSSYEFDIAIPAENDLNGMDRMLREVLEAGKVNAATISEFFEHTTMFLSATEYADAIADYLYWFAGRHSDIDQATADRHREKLKRASAVLRDFNRPVALTICSLISFYFNHFEDAARRAPHQLLGNLSTRMADLAATRTRPRPKAAVKGELSTLERALIDRRTADIIGLLRLPMTEQTTVDIVEFTCAEADFYDTCKITLFTAEHHLASGDPRATQVLHSAGRIGLPERWVNARLDLITE
;
A
#
# COMPACT_ATOMS: atom_id res chain seq x y z
N MET A 1 -57.74 22.33 15.59
CA MET A 1 -57.40 21.01 16.16
C MET A 1 -56.23 20.44 15.36
N LEU A 2 -55.02 20.52 15.90
CA LEU A 2 -53.83 19.90 15.32
C LEU A 2 -53.85 18.40 15.60
N ARG A 3 -53.71 17.58 14.56
CA ARG A 3 -53.29 16.17 14.68
C ARG A 3 -51.76 16.15 14.62
N GLU A 4 -51.11 16.00 15.77
CA GLU A 4 -49.69 15.67 15.84
C GLU A 4 -49.50 14.20 15.45
N HIS A 5 -48.87 13.98 14.29
CA HIS A 5 -48.26 12.70 13.96
C HIS A 5 -47.01 12.50 14.82
N ARG A 6 -47.14 11.81 15.95
CA ARG A 6 -46.00 11.28 16.70
C ARG A 6 -45.38 10.13 15.90
N PHE A 7 -44.38 10.45 15.08
CA PHE A 7 -43.38 9.47 14.65
C PHE A 7 -42.45 9.19 15.82
N ALA A 8 -42.81 8.21 16.65
CA ALA A 8 -41.85 7.57 17.55
C ALA A 8 -40.96 6.65 16.71
N THR A 9 -39.98 7.21 16.01
CA THR A 9 -38.92 6.44 15.37
C THR A 9 -37.93 6.06 16.46
N HIS A 10 -38.20 4.99 17.19
CA HIS A 10 -37.13 4.33 17.94
C HIS A 10 -36.10 3.86 16.90
N PRO A 11 -34.81 4.27 17.02
CA PRO A 11 -33.79 3.72 16.14
C PRO A 11 -33.73 2.22 16.40
N VAL A 12 -34.08 1.40 15.40
CA VAL A 12 -33.91 -0.05 15.50
C VAL A 12 -32.41 -0.31 15.61
N GLU A 13 -31.95 -0.72 16.79
CA GLU A 13 -30.56 -1.07 17.05
C GLU A 13 -30.21 -2.34 16.29
N ARG A 14 -29.67 -2.18 15.08
CA ARG A 14 -29.30 -3.32 14.24
C ARG A 14 -28.08 -4.02 14.85
N PRO A 15 -28.08 -5.36 14.93
CA PRO A 15 -26.92 -6.10 15.38
C PRO A 15 -25.78 -5.87 14.40
N LEU A 16 -24.60 -5.59 14.93
CA LEU A 16 -23.41 -5.24 14.17
C LEU A 16 -22.27 -6.21 14.49
N LEU A 17 -21.65 -6.76 13.45
CA LEU A 17 -20.36 -7.44 13.55
C LEU A 17 -19.25 -6.43 13.21
N LYS A 18 -18.20 -6.39 14.02
CA LYS A 18 -16.96 -5.66 13.75
C LYS A 18 -15.80 -6.64 13.67
N HIS A 19 -14.89 -6.36 12.75
CA HIS A 19 -13.59 -7.01 12.66
C HIS A 19 -12.49 -5.94 12.71
N ARG A 20 -11.63 -5.98 13.73
CA ARG A 20 -10.59 -4.97 14.00
C ARG A 20 -11.13 -3.54 14.08
N ASP A 21 -12.16 -3.37 14.92
CA ASP A 21 -12.90 -2.11 15.13
C ASP A 21 -13.58 -1.53 13.87
N ARG A 22 -13.60 -2.27 12.77
CA ARG A 22 -14.29 -1.87 11.53
C ARG A 22 -15.61 -2.62 11.39
N PRO A 23 -16.73 -1.92 11.18
CA PRO A 23 -18.00 -2.58 10.88
C PRO A 23 -17.88 -3.47 9.65
N CYS A 24 -18.27 -4.73 9.79
CA CYS A 24 -18.40 -5.64 8.66
C CYS A 24 -19.52 -5.12 7.75
N GLY A 25 -19.21 -4.97 6.47
CA GLY A 25 -20.20 -4.65 5.45
C GLY A 25 -21.07 -5.86 5.11
N ARG A 26 -22.08 -5.64 4.26
CA ARG A 26 -22.83 -6.74 3.62
C ARG A 26 -22.06 -7.39 2.47
N ALA A 27 -21.04 -6.72 1.96
CA ALA A 27 -20.16 -7.29 0.96
C ALA A 27 -19.22 -8.30 1.62
N ARG A 28 -19.06 -9.44 0.97
CA ARG A 28 -18.15 -10.48 1.41
C ARG A 28 -16.70 -10.00 1.39
N PHE A 29 -15.92 -10.39 2.39
CA PHE A 29 -14.47 -10.14 2.47
C PHE A 29 -13.70 -11.38 2.94
N THR A 30 -12.39 -11.41 2.69
CA THR A 30 -11.50 -12.52 3.04
C THR A 30 -10.64 -12.16 4.24
N VAL A 31 -10.50 -13.07 5.19
CA VAL A 31 -9.64 -12.97 6.36
C VAL A 31 -8.38 -13.81 6.11
N ARG A 32 -7.22 -13.14 5.99
CA ARG A 32 -5.93 -13.77 5.60
C ARG A 32 -4.91 -13.90 6.72
N GLN A 33 -5.15 -13.24 7.86
CA GLN A 33 -4.31 -13.36 9.05
C GLN A 33 -5.06 -14.06 10.16
N LEU A 34 -4.28 -14.74 10.99
CA LEU A 34 -4.75 -15.20 12.28
C LEU A 34 -4.91 -13.98 13.20
N TYR A 35 -6.15 -13.53 13.35
CA TYR A 35 -6.55 -12.50 14.30
C TYR A 35 -7.06 -13.14 15.56
N GLY A 36 -6.90 -12.51 16.72
CA GLY A 36 -7.37 -13.08 17.97
C GLY A 36 -8.89 -13.07 18.08
N PRO A 37 -9.47 -13.83 19.02
CA PRO A 37 -10.89 -13.78 19.35
C PRO A 37 -11.42 -12.36 19.60
N LEU A 38 -10.60 -11.50 20.21
CA LEU A 38 -10.93 -10.10 20.54
C LEU A 38 -11.00 -9.16 19.33
N ASP A 39 -10.46 -9.56 18.18
CA ASP A 39 -10.58 -8.78 16.95
C ASP A 39 -12.00 -8.87 16.36
N TRP A 40 -12.79 -9.85 16.80
CA TRP A 40 -14.19 -10.00 16.46
C TRP A 40 -15.06 -9.46 17.59
N GLN A 41 -15.84 -8.43 17.30
CA GLN A 41 -16.72 -7.80 18.27
C GLN A 41 -18.14 -7.76 17.74
N VAL A 42 -19.11 -7.90 18.64
CA VAL A 42 -20.53 -7.77 18.33
C VAL A 42 -21.16 -6.67 19.16
N GLU A 43 -22.02 -5.89 18.53
CA GLU A 43 -22.82 -4.86 19.17
C GLU A 43 -24.30 -5.12 18.91
N HIS A 44 -25.15 -4.77 19.88
CA HIS A 44 -26.61 -4.90 19.78
C HIS A 44 -27.08 -6.32 19.39
N CYS A 45 -26.40 -7.36 19.90
CA CYS A 45 -26.64 -8.75 19.54
C CYS A 45 -27.09 -9.58 20.75
N ILE A 46 -28.23 -10.24 20.63
CA ILE A 46 -28.76 -11.17 21.65
C ILE A 46 -28.61 -12.63 21.23
N ARG A 47 -28.44 -12.91 19.93
CA ARG A 47 -28.29 -14.26 19.39
C ARG A 47 -27.38 -14.24 18.17
N ALA A 48 -26.44 -15.17 18.10
CA ALA A 48 -25.59 -15.39 16.94
C ALA A 48 -25.78 -16.82 16.39
N ILE A 49 -25.69 -16.95 15.08
CA ILE A 49 -25.66 -18.23 14.37
C ILE A 49 -24.47 -18.20 13.43
N VAL A 50 -23.61 -19.21 13.49
CA VAL A 50 -22.45 -19.37 12.60
C VAL A 50 -22.59 -20.67 11.85
N ASN A 51 -22.61 -20.62 10.52
CA ASN A 51 -22.78 -21.80 9.66
C ASN A 51 -23.98 -22.69 10.06
N GLY A 52 -25.06 -22.06 10.56
CA GLY A 52 -26.27 -22.73 11.04
C GLY A 52 -26.23 -23.21 12.50
N VAL A 53 -25.09 -23.08 13.19
CA VAL A 53 -24.93 -23.44 14.60
C VAL A 53 -25.18 -22.22 15.49
N ALA A 54 -26.04 -22.36 16.49
CA ALA A 54 -26.30 -21.29 17.47
C ALA A 54 -25.10 -21.13 18.41
N ILE A 55 -24.57 -19.91 18.51
CA ILE A 55 -23.42 -19.56 19.34
C ILE A 55 -23.83 -18.39 20.25
N SER A 56 -23.34 -18.40 21.50
CA SER A 56 -23.48 -17.25 22.39
C SER A 56 -22.75 -16.04 21.80
N PRO A 57 -23.34 -14.83 21.78
CA PRO A 57 -22.63 -13.63 21.30
C PRO A 57 -21.27 -13.40 21.98
N ALA A 58 -21.12 -13.81 23.25
CA ALA A 58 -19.85 -13.71 23.98
C ALA A 58 -18.77 -14.68 23.49
N ASP A 59 -19.16 -15.86 22.97
CA ASP A 59 -18.25 -16.90 22.50
C ASP A 59 -17.99 -16.79 20.99
N LEU A 60 -18.64 -15.84 20.31
CA LEU A 60 -18.56 -15.69 18.87
C LEU A 60 -17.12 -15.49 18.38
N GLY A 61 -16.34 -14.65 19.08
CA GLY A 61 -14.96 -14.37 18.69
C GLY A 61 -14.07 -15.61 18.73
N GLU A 62 -14.20 -16.43 19.78
CA GLU A 62 -13.47 -17.70 19.92
C GLU A 62 -13.91 -18.71 18.85
N HIS A 63 -15.21 -18.75 18.55
CA HIS A 63 -15.71 -19.63 17.51
C HIS A 63 -15.19 -19.24 16.13
N LEU A 64 -15.29 -17.96 15.75
CA LEU A 64 -14.80 -17.44 14.47
C LEU A 64 -13.27 -17.58 14.32
N PHE A 65 -12.53 -17.54 15.42
CA PHE A 65 -11.10 -17.81 15.43
C PHE A 65 -10.74 -19.22 14.94
N SER A 66 -11.57 -20.20 15.29
CA SER A 66 -11.37 -21.61 14.96
C SER A 66 -11.85 -21.99 13.55
N GLU A 67 -12.77 -21.23 12.98
CA GLU A 67 -13.37 -21.50 11.66
C GLU A 67 -12.37 -21.30 10.51
N ARG A 68 -12.60 -22.01 9.40
CA ARG A 68 -11.82 -21.90 8.16
C ARG A 68 -12.74 -21.96 6.93
N GLY A 69 -12.33 -21.31 5.84
CA GLY A 69 -13.10 -21.26 4.60
C GLY A 69 -14.34 -20.39 4.70
N MET A 70 -15.40 -20.75 3.97
CA MET A 70 -16.65 -19.97 3.95
C MET A 70 -17.34 -20.01 5.30
N VAL A 71 -17.59 -18.83 5.87
CA VAL A 71 -18.33 -18.68 7.11
C VAL A 71 -19.47 -17.69 6.91
N LYS A 72 -20.66 -18.14 7.25
CA LYS A 72 -21.87 -17.31 7.30
C LYS A 72 -22.21 -17.02 8.76
N VAL A 73 -22.36 -15.74 9.10
CA VAL A 73 -22.77 -15.29 10.44
C VAL A 73 -24.08 -14.55 10.36
N GLU A 74 -25.07 -14.99 11.12
CA GLU A 74 -26.33 -14.30 11.32
C GLU A 74 -26.39 -13.80 12.77
N LEU A 75 -26.54 -12.50 12.93
CA LEU A 75 -26.72 -11.85 14.23
C LEU A 75 -28.15 -11.35 14.34
N ALA A 76 -28.76 -11.54 15.50
CA ALA A 76 -30.10 -11.05 15.81
C ALA A 76 -30.09 -10.18 17.06
N SER A 77 -30.89 -9.12 17.00
CA SER A 77 -31.37 -8.29 18.12
C SER A 77 -32.85 -8.63 18.38
N GLU A 78 -33.53 -7.89 19.24
CA GLU A 78 -34.98 -8.07 19.48
C GLU A 78 -35.81 -7.82 18.21
N ASP A 79 -35.44 -6.80 17.41
CA ASP A 79 -36.25 -6.30 16.29
C ASP A 79 -35.59 -6.42 14.90
N ALA A 80 -34.33 -6.89 14.83
CA ALA A 80 -33.58 -6.93 13.57
C ALA A 80 -32.59 -8.10 13.49
N VAL A 81 -32.36 -8.55 12.25
CA VAL A 81 -31.36 -9.57 11.89
C VAL A 81 -30.39 -9.01 10.85
N SER A 82 -29.10 -9.28 11.03
CA SER A 82 -28.02 -8.97 10.10
C SER A 82 -27.30 -10.26 9.69
N SER A 83 -27.03 -10.42 8.39
CA SER A 83 -26.26 -11.55 7.85
C SER A 83 -24.95 -11.06 7.25
N TYR A 84 -23.88 -11.79 7.52
CA TYR A 84 -22.52 -11.55 7.06
C TYR A 84 -21.95 -12.82 6.45
N GLU A 85 -21.14 -12.66 5.43
CA GLU A 85 -20.40 -13.75 4.81
C GLU A 85 -18.94 -13.35 4.67
N PHE A 86 -18.05 -14.25 5.06
CA PHE A 86 -16.61 -14.06 4.93
C PHE A 86 -15.93 -15.38 4.59
N ASP A 87 -14.70 -15.27 4.10
CA ASP A 87 -13.85 -16.40 3.76
C ASP A 87 -12.60 -16.35 4.63
N ILE A 88 -12.45 -17.29 5.56
CA ILE A 88 -11.28 -17.40 6.42
C ILE A 88 -10.23 -18.27 5.73
N ALA A 89 -9.43 -17.62 4.89
CA ALA A 89 -8.34 -18.22 4.11
C ALA A 89 -6.98 -17.83 4.74
N ILE A 90 -6.70 -18.33 5.93
CA ILE A 90 -5.42 -18.10 6.63
C ILE A 90 -4.41 -19.14 6.13
N PRO A 91 -3.33 -18.73 5.45
CA PRO A 91 -2.34 -19.68 4.94
C PRO A 91 -1.54 -20.35 6.05
N ALA A 92 -1.09 -21.58 5.80
CA ALA A 92 -0.17 -22.27 6.69
C ALA A 92 1.19 -21.58 6.70
N GLU A 93 1.78 -21.43 7.88
CA GLU A 93 3.07 -20.76 8.05
C GLU A 93 4.20 -21.47 7.28
N ASN A 94 4.15 -22.80 7.16
CA ASN A 94 5.10 -23.56 6.35
C ASN A 94 5.02 -23.22 4.86
N ASP A 95 3.81 -23.02 4.34
CA ASP A 95 3.59 -22.65 2.94
C ASP A 95 4.12 -21.24 2.69
N LEU A 96 3.81 -20.29 3.57
CA LEU A 96 4.34 -18.92 3.48
C LEU A 96 5.87 -18.88 3.55
N ASN A 97 6.48 -19.67 4.44
CA ASN A 97 7.95 -19.76 4.55
C ASN A 97 8.58 -20.40 3.31
N GLY A 98 7.93 -21.42 2.74
CA GLY A 98 8.33 -22.03 1.48
C GLY A 98 8.29 -21.01 0.33
N MET A 99 7.25 -20.18 0.28
CA MET A 99 7.11 -19.13 -0.74
C MET A 99 8.15 -18.03 -0.62
N ASP A 100 8.42 -17.54 0.58
CA ASP A 100 9.47 -16.54 0.79
C ASP A 100 10.88 -17.09 0.49
N ARG A 101 11.12 -18.38 0.66
CA ARG A 101 12.39 -19.02 0.28
C ARG A 101 12.52 -19.08 -1.24
N MET A 102 11.50 -19.58 -1.92
CA MET A 102 11.51 -19.72 -3.37
C MET A 102 11.63 -18.37 -4.09
N LEU A 103 10.95 -17.34 -3.59
CA LEU A 103 11.11 -15.99 -4.12
C LEU A 103 12.57 -15.52 -3.99
N ARG A 104 13.21 -15.75 -2.84
CA ARG A 104 14.62 -15.37 -2.64
C ARG A 104 15.55 -16.07 -3.63
N GLU A 105 15.34 -17.36 -3.88
CA GLU A 105 16.12 -18.12 -4.87
C GLU A 105 15.98 -17.52 -6.28
N VAL A 106 14.76 -17.16 -6.69
CA VAL A 106 14.50 -16.49 -7.98
C VAL A 106 15.20 -15.12 -8.06
N LEU A 107 15.13 -14.35 -6.98
CA LEU A 107 15.76 -13.03 -6.91
C LEU A 107 17.29 -13.11 -6.92
N GLU A 108 17.88 -14.08 -6.23
CA GLU A 108 19.33 -14.32 -6.18
C GLU A 108 19.89 -14.81 -7.53
N ALA A 109 19.09 -15.53 -8.33
CA ALA A 109 19.46 -15.90 -9.69
C ALA A 109 19.54 -14.70 -10.66
N GLY A 110 19.08 -13.51 -10.25
CA GLY A 110 19.34 -12.23 -10.92
C GLY A 110 18.60 -12.03 -12.24
N LYS A 111 17.59 -12.85 -12.55
CA LYS A 111 16.78 -12.74 -13.76
C LYS A 111 15.31 -12.81 -13.40
N VAL A 112 14.66 -11.66 -13.20
CA VAL A 112 13.20 -11.59 -13.12
C VAL A 112 12.66 -11.22 -14.50
N ASN A 113 12.16 -12.22 -15.23
CA ASN A 113 11.49 -12.07 -16.51
C ASN A 113 10.23 -12.95 -16.56
N ALA A 114 9.48 -12.87 -17.65
CA ALA A 114 8.23 -13.62 -17.81
C ALA A 114 8.41 -15.15 -17.61
N ALA A 115 9.51 -15.73 -18.09
CA ALA A 115 9.76 -17.17 -17.94
C ALA A 115 10.00 -17.56 -16.48
N THR A 116 10.85 -16.81 -15.77
CA THR A 116 11.13 -17.07 -14.34
C THR A 116 9.93 -16.78 -13.45
N ILE A 117 9.04 -15.86 -13.84
CA ILE A 117 7.78 -15.62 -13.12
C ILE A 117 6.80 -16.77 -13.33
N SER A 118 6.70 -17.30 -14.55
CA SER A 118 5.89 -18.49 -14.83
C SER A 118 6.42 -19.71 -14.08
N GLU A 119 7.73 -19.93 -14.06
CA GLU A 119 8.38 -21.00 -13.29
C GLU A 119 8.13 -20.84 -11.79
N PHE A 120 8.31 -19.62 -11.25
CA PHE A 120 7.92 -19.29 -9.88
C PHE A 120 6.47 -19.69 -9.63
N PHE A 121 5.54 -19.30 -10.51
CA PHE A 121 4.13 -19.61 -10.39
C PHE A 121 3.83 -21.11 -10.43
N GLU A 122 4.45 -21.87 -11.33
CA GLU A 122 4.27 -23.33 -11.41
C GLU A 122 4.66 -24.02 -10.11
N HIS A 123 5.75 -23.57 -9.48
CA HIS A 123 6.17 -24.10 -8.19
C HIS A 123 5.27 -23.66 -7.02
N THR A 124 4.42 -22.63 -7.16
CA THR A 124 3.46 -22.24 -6.09
C THR A 124 2.37 -23.30 -5.86
N THR A 125 2.17 -24.22 -6.82
CA THR A 125 1.22 -25.33 -6.70
C THR A 125 1.51 -26.27 -5.53
N MET A 126 2.75 -26.30 -5.03
CA MET A 126 3.11 -27.09 -3.84
C MET A 126 2.70 -26.42 -2.51
N PHE A 127 2.25 -25.17 -2.54
CA PHE A 127 1.89 -24.36 -1.36
C PHE A 127 0.42 -23.92 -1.43
N LEU A 128 -0.46 -24.92 -1.42
CA LEU A 128 -1.90 -24.76 -1.68
C LEU A 128 -2.59 -23.76 -0.75
N SER A 129 -2.13 -23.59 0.49
CA SER A 129 -2.76 -22.63 1.40
C SER A 129 -2.29 -21.19 1.18
N ALA A 130 -1.18 -20.99 0.45
CA ALA A 130 -0.57 -19.68 0.20
C ALA A 130 -0.78 -19.16 -1.23
N THR A 131 -1.73 -19.72 -1.99
CA THR A 131 -1.98 -19.33 -3.39
C THR A 131 -2.26 -17.84 -3.56
N GLU A 132 -3.13 -17.23 -2.75
CA GLU A 132 -3.40 -15.79 -2.87
C GLU A 132 -2.15 -14.92 -2.59
N TYR A 133 -1.28 -15.37 -1.67
CA TYR A 133 -0.02 -14.71 -1.36
C TYR A 133 0.94 -14.79 -2.57
N ALA A 134 1.05 -15.98 -3.15
CA ALA A 134 1.84 -16.24 -4.36
C ALA A 134 1.33 -15.43 -5.57
N ASP A 135 0.03 -15.43 -5.83
CA ASP A 135 -0.61 -14.67 -6.91
C ASP A 135 -0.31 -13.18 -6.79
N ALA A 136 -0.39 -12.64 -5.58
CA ALA A 136 -0.13 -11.23 -5.32
C ALA A 136 1.35 -10.85 -5.52
N ILE A 137 2.29 -11.73 -5.13
CA ILE A 137 3.71 -11.57 -5.45
C ILE A 137 3.92 -11.62 -6.96
N ALA A 138 3.32 -12.58 -7.65
CA ALA A 138 3.43 -12.71 -9.09
C ALA A 138 2.90 -11.47 -9.82
N ASP A 139 1.76 -10.91 -9.39
CA ASP A 139 1.21 -9.67 -9.94
C ASP A 139 2.19 -8.48 -9.81
N TYR A 140 2.93 -8.40 -8.70
CA TYR A 140 4.02 -7.43 -8.55
C TYR A 140 5.20 -7.72 -9.50
N LEU A 141 5.67 -8.97 -9.55
CA LEU A 141 6.81 -9.34 -10.41
C LEU A 141 6.50 -9.15 -11.90
N TYR A 142 5.26 -9.38 -12.33
CA TYR A 142 4.84 -9.10 -13.70
C TYR A 142 4.93 -7.61 -14.05
N TRP A 143 4.48 -6.73 -13.15
CA TRP A 143 4.66 -5.29 -13.32
C TRP A 143 6.15 -4.94 -13.36
N PHE A 144 6.94 -5.47 -12.42
CA PHE A 144 8.37 -5.23 -12.31
C PHE A 144 9.12 -5.59 -13.61
N ALA A 145 8.86 -6.78 -14.15
CA ALA A 145 9.45 -7.21 -15.42
C ALA A 145 9.00 -6.32 -16.60
N GLY A 146 7.71 -5.97 -16.65
CA GLY A 146 7.14 -5.18 -17.75
C GLY A 146 7.44 -3.68 -17.70
N ARG A 147 7.90 -3.15 -16.56
CA ARG A 147 8.25 -1.74 -16.37
C ARG A 147 9.46 -1.29 -17.20
N HIS A 148 10.22 -2.25 -17.75
CA HIS A 148 11.38 -2.03 -18.61
C HIS A 148 11.02 -2.02 -20.10
N SER A 149 9.73 -2.00 -20.46
CA SER A 149 9.25 -2.07 -21.84
C SER A 149 8.41 -0.86 -22.19
N ASP A 150 8.53 -0.40 -23.43
CA ASP A 150 7.55 0.53 -24.01
C ASP A 150 6.21 -0.20 -24.13
N ILE A 151 5.29 0.15 -23.23
CA ILE A 151 3.95 -0.44 -23.17
C ILE A 151 2.90 0.58 -23.55
N ASP A 152 1.84 0.11 -24.19
CA ASP A 152 0.68 0.95 -24.49
C ASP A 152 -0.10 1.33 -23.21
N GLN A 153 -0.99 2.31 -23.35
CA GLN A 153 -1.78 2.83 -22.24
C GLN A 153 -2.66 1.74 -21.59
N ALA A 154 -3.24 0.84 -22.38
CA ALA A 154 -4.10 -0.23 -21.87
C ALA A 154 -3.33 -1.22 -21.00
N THR A 155 -2.10 -1.55 -21.39
CA THR A 155 -1.17 -2.39 -20.64
C THR A 155 -0.71 -1.68 -19.36
N ALA A 156 -0.43 -0.37 -19.43
CA ALA A 156 -0.11 0.44 -18.26
C ALA A 156 -1.27 0.50 -17.25
N ASP A 157 -2.51 0.61 -17.71
CA ASP A 157 -3.72 0.55 -16.87
C ASP A 157 -3.84 -0.83 -16.20
N ARG A 158 -3.68 -1.92 -16.97
CA ARG A 158 -3.70 -3.30 -16.45
C ARG A 158 -2.60 -3.54 -15.40
N HIS A 159 -1.41 -3.00 -15.64
CA HIS A 159 -0.29 -3.05 -14.69
C HIS A 159 -0.63 -2.32 -13.37
N ARG A 160 -1.27 -1.14 -13.45
CA ARG A 160 -1.75 -0.43 -12.25
C ARG A 160 -2.80 -1.23 -11.48
N GLU A 161 -3.70 -1.91 -12.17
CA GLU A 161 -4.68 -2.78 -11.50
C GLU A 161 -4.01 -3.97 -10.80
N LYS A 162 -3.02 -4.61 -11.44
CA LYS A 162 -2.20 -5.66 -10.82
C LYS A 162 -1.53 -5.18 -9.54
N LEU A 163 -0.88 -4.02 -9.56
CA LEU A 163 -0.27 -3.46 -8.35
C LEU A 163 -1.27 -3.17 -7.24
N LYS A 164 -2.46 -2.64 -7.58
CA LYS A 164 -3.53 -2.39 -6.61
C LYS A 164 -4.01 -3.70 -5.99
N ARG A 165 -4.21 -4.76 -6.78
CA ARG A 165 -4.57 -6.10 -6.28
C ARG A 165 -3.47 -6.69 -5.40
N ALA A 166 -2.22 -6.65 -5.86
CA ALA A 166 -1.07 -7.12 -5.10
C ALA A 166 -0.99 -6.44 -3.73
N SER A 167 -1.09 -5.10 -3.70
CA SER A 167 -1.10 -4.33 -2.45
C SER A 167 -2.31 -4.65 -1.56
N ALA A 168 -3.49 -4.85 -2.15
CA ALA A 168 -4.70 -5.17 -1.40
C ALA A 168 -4.63 -6.55 -0.71
N VAL A 169 -3.94 -7.52 -1.30
CA VAL A 169 -3.71 -8.84 -0.70
C VAL A 169 -2.52 -8.82 0.25
N LEU A 170 -1.36 -8.37 -0.21
CA LEU A 170 -0.10 -8.42 0.57
C LEU A 170 -0.14 -7.56 1.84
N ARG A 171 -0.96 -6.51 1.89
CA ARG A 171 -1.13 -5.70 3.11
C ARG A 171 -1.66 -6.51 4.29
N ASP A 172 -2.33 -7.62 4.03
CA ASP A 172 -2.84 -8.54 5.02
C ASP A 172 -1.79 -9.61 5.38
N PHE A 173 -0.51 -9.43 5.08
CA PHE A 173 0.55 -10.35 5.49
C PHE A 173 1.64 -9.59 6.24
N ASN A 174 1.83 -9.91 7.53
CA ASN A 174 2.90 -9.34 8.35
C ASN A 174 4.22 -10.09 8.10
N ARG A 175 4.73 -10.01 6.87
CA ARG A 175 5.95 -10.71 6.43
C ARG A 175 6.91 -9.75 5.75
N PRO A 176 8.24 -9.93 5.88
CA PRO A 176 9.22 -9.02 5.28
C PRO A 176 9.02 -8.79 3.77
N VAL A 177 8.70 -9.85 3.01
CA VAL A 177 8.44 -9.77 1.57
C VAL A 177 7.20 -8.94 1.26
N ALA A 178 6.06 -9.27 1.88
CA ALA A 178 4.83 -8.49 1.72
C ALA A 178 5.00 -7.02 2.11
N LEU A 179 5.63 -6.74 3.25
CA LEU A 179 5.88 -5.38 3.73
C LEU A 179 6.76 -4.59 2.75
N THR A 180 7.83 -5.22 2.25
CA THR A 180 8.73 -4.63 1.25
C THR A 180 7.97 -4.30 -0.04
N ILE A 181 7.24 -5.27 -0.61
CA ILE A 181 6.47 -5.06 -1.84
C ILE A 181 5.41 -3.97 -1.63
N CYS A 182 4.63 -4.02 -0.55
CA CYS A 182 3.65 -2.98 -0.25
C CYS A 182 4.28 -1.59 -0.09
N SER A 183 5.45 -1.50 0.54
CA SER A 183 6.21 -0.26 0.67
C SER A 183 6.65 0.27 -0.69
N LEU A 184 7.20 -0.59 -1.55
CA LEU A 184 7.61 -0.25 -2.91
C LEU A 184 6.44 0.19 -3.79
N ILE A 185 5.30 -0.51 -3.72
CA ILE A 185 4.08 -0.11 -4.43
C ILE A 185 3.58 1.26 -3.94
N SER A 186 3.58 1.48 -2.62
CA SER A 186 3.14 2.75 -2.03
C SER A 186 4.08 3.89 -2.45
N PHE A 187 5.39 3.64 -2.44
CA PHE A 187 6.39 4.58 -2.90
C PHE A 187 6.21 4.89 -4.39
N TYR A 188 5.97 3.86 -5.21
CA TYR A 188 5.68 4.01 -6.63
C TYR A 188 4.50 4.95 -6.90
N PHE A 189 3.38 4.77 -6.18
CA PHE A 189 2.18 5.61 -6.32
C PHE A 189 2.27 6.97 -5.60
N ASN A 190 3.44 7.37 -5.09
CA ASN A 190 3.65 8.60 -4.32
C ASN A 190 2.85 8.65 -3.00
N HIS A 191 2.41 7.51 -2.48
CA HIS A 191 1.78 7.39 -1.16
C HIS A 191 2.86 7.30 -0.08
N PHE A 192 3.63 8.38 0.08
CA PHE A 192 4.86 8.38 0.86
C PHE A 192 4.66 8.07 2.34
N GLU A 193 3.57 8.51 2.97
CA GLU A 193 3.28 8.17 4.37
C GLU A 193 3.03 6.66 4.56
N ASP A 194 2.32 6.04 3.64
CA ASP A 194 2.05 4.60 3.66
C ASP A 194 3.32 3.79 3.38
N ALA A 195 4.16 4.26 2.45
CA ALA A 195 5.46 3.68 2.16
C ALA A 195 6.36 3.73 3.41
N ALA A 196 6.47 4.91 4.05
CA ALA A 196 7.27 5.09 5.26
C ALA A 196 6.83 4.17 6.40
N ARG A 197 5.51 4.02 6.62
CA ARG A 197 4.95 3.18 7.69
C ARG A 197 5.20 1.69 7.47
N ARG A 198 5.29 1.26 6.21
CA ARG A 198 5.38 -0.15 5.83
C ARG A 198 6.81 -0.61 5.53
N ALA A 199 7.73 0.32 5.27
CA ALA A 199 9.11 0.03 4.95
C ALA A 199 9.75 -0.77 6.10
N PRO A 200 10.18 -2.02 5.87
CA PRO A 200 10.85 -2.80 6.92
C PRO A 200 12.27 -2.29 7.18
N HIS A 201 12.85 -1.52 6.26
CA HIS A 201 14.21 -1.00 6.36
C HIS A 201 14.25 0.53 6.34
N GLN A 202 15.33 1.07 6.91
CA GLN A 202 15.44 2.48 7.21
C GLN A 202 15.55 3.37 5.97
N LEU A 203 16.25 2.95 4.90
CA LEU A 203 16.53 3.86 3.79
C LEU A 203 15.25 4.26 3.03
N LEU A 204 14.47 3.28 2.54
CA LEU A 204 13.23 3.56 1.82
C LEU A 204 12.22 4.28 2.73
N GLY A 205 12.15 3.88 4.00
CA GLY A 205 11.30 4.54 5.00
C GLY A 205 11.67 6.01 5.20
N ASN A 206 12.96 6.31 5.41
CA ASN A 206 13.47 7.67 5.61
C ASN A 206 13.27 8.54 4.36
N LEU A 207 13.50 7.99 3.16
CA LEU A 207 13.25 8.69 1.90
C LEU A 207 11.77 8.98 1.72
N SER A 208 10.90 8.04 2.05
CA SER A 208 9.45 8.22 1.99
C SER A 208 9.00 9.30 2.99
N THR A 209 9.47 9.28 4.23
CA THR A 209 9.21 10.36 5.20
C THR A 209 9.67 11.71 4.67
N ARG A 210 10.89 11.77 4.11
CA ARG A 210 11.41 13.02 3.50
C ARG A 210 10.48 13.52 2.40
N MET A 211 10.03 12.64 1.50
CA MET A 211 9.13 13.03 0.40
C MET A 211 7.74 13.44 0.90
N ALA A 212 7.21 12.79 1.93
CA ALA A 212 5.97 13.20 2.59
C ALA A 212 6.10 14.63 3.16
N ASP A 213 7.20 14.92 3.84
CA ASP A 213 7.48 16.27 4.37
C ASP A 213 7.57 17.32 3.24
N LEU A 214 8.24 16.99 2.14
CA LEU A 214 8.37 17.89 0.99
C LEU A 214 7.01 18.14 0.32
N ALA A 215 6.16 17.11 0.22
CA ALA A 215 4.82 17.21 -0.32
C ALA A 215 3.84 17.98 0.61
N ALA A 216 4.18 18.16 1.89
CA ALA A 216 3.32 18.89 2.83
C ALA A 216 3.38 20.40 2.59
N THR A 217 2.24 21.11 2.70
CA THR A 217 2.14 22.55 2.37
C THR A 217 2.63 23.51 3.46
N ARG A 218 3.17 23.01 4.57
CA ARG A 218 3.27 23.77 5.83
C ARG A 218 4.67 24.29 6.16
N THR A 219 5.70 23.84 5.48
CA THR A 219 7.09 24.12 5.87
C THR A 219 7.84 24.78 4.73
N ARG A 220 8.52 25.91 5.02
CA ARG A 220 9.54 26.45 4.11
C ARG A 220 10.59 25.36 3.86
N PRO A 221 11.04 25.17 2.60
CA PRO A 221 12.15 24.28 2.30
C PRO A 221 13.36 24.71 3.12
N ARG A 222 13.97 23.76 3.81
CA ARG A 222 15.22 23.97 4.54
C ARG A 222 16.28 23.08 3.95
N PRO A 223 17.57 23.47 4.02
CA PRO A 223 18.66 22.55 3.72
C PRO A 223 18.47 21.25 4.52
N LYS A 224 18.26 20.15 3.80
CA LYS A 224 18.14 18.81 4.39
C LYS A 224 19.46 18.07 4.15
N ALA A 225 19.97 17.43 5.20
CA ALA A 225 21.14 16.56 5.09
C ALA A 225 20.85 15.35 4.17
N ALA A 226 21.92 14.71 3.70
CA ALA A 226 21.80 13.48 2.93
C ALA A 226 21.11 12.38 3.75
N VAL A 227 20.28 11.56 3.09
CA VAL A 227 19.68 10.38 3.73
C VAL A 227 20.70 9.25 3.75
N LYS A 228 21.08 8.83 4.96
CA LYS A 228 22.02 7.74 5.21
C LYS A 228 21.31 6.38 5.21
N GLY A 229 22.10 5.32 5.03
CA GLY A 229 21.64 3.93 5.03
C GLY A 229 21.80 3.26 3.67
N GLU A 230 21.38 2.00 3.61
CA GLU A 230 21.40 1.19 2.40
C GLU A 230 20.06 0.47 2.24
N LEU A 231 19.74 0.15 0.98
CA LEU A 231 18.64 -0.77 0.68
C LEU A 231 19.04 -2.17 1.12
N SER A 232 18.07 -2.92 1.66
CA SER A 232 18.31 -4.33 1.96
C SER A 232 18.54 -5.14 0.69
N THR A 233 19.07 -6.36 0.84
CA THR A 233 19.22 -7.28 -0.31
C THR A 233 17.89 -7.54 -1.01
N LEU A 234 16.81 -7.65 -0.25
CA LEU A 234 15.46 -7.86 -0.78
C LEU A 234 14.94 -6.62 -1.52
N GLU A 235 15.09 -5.43 -0.94
CA GLU A 235 14.71 -4.18 -1.61
C GLU A 235 15.49 -3.99 -2.91
N ARG A 236 16.82 -4.20 -2.89
CA ARG A 236 17.66 -4.09 -4.09
C ARG A 236 17.23 -5.05 -5.20
N ALA A 237 16.82 -6.25 -4.85
CA ALA A 237 16.38 -7.24 -5.83
C ALA A 237 14.97 -6.96 -6.37
N LEU A 238 14.14 -6.21 -5.65
CA LEU A 238 12.76 -5.90 -6.00
C LEU A 238 12.57 -4.50 -6.59
N ILE A 239 13.65 -3.75 -6.84
CA ILE A 239 13.61 -2.46 -7.53
C ILE A 239 14.33 -2.50 -8.87
N ASP A 240 13.73 -1.82 -9.85
CA ASP A 240 14.33 -1.67 -11.16
C ASP A 240 15.41 -0.57 -11.11
N ARG A 241 16.20 -0.49 -12.18
CA ARG A 241 17.25 0.52 -12.31
C ARG A 241 16.70 1.94 -12.17
N ARG A 242 15.54 2.22 -12.75
CA ARG A 242 14.91 3.55 -12.71
C ARG A 242 14.61 3.98 -11.28
N THR A 243 14.01 3.09 -10.50
CA THR A 243 13.67 3.29 -9.10
C THR A 243 14.94 3.43 -8.25
N ALA A 244 16.00 2.67 -8.56
CA ALA A 244 17.30 2.82 -7.94
C ALA A 244 17.93 4.20 -8.21
N ASP A 245 17.87 4.68 -9.46
CA ASP A 245 18.37 6.01 -9.86
C ASP A 245 17.59 7.13 -9.15
N ILE A 246 16.27 7.03 -9.08
CA ILE A 246 15.42 7.95 -8.32
C ILE A 246 15.79 7.92 -6.83
N ILE A 247 15.97 6.74 -6.23
CA ILE A 247 16.44 6.62 -4.85
C ILE A 247 17.80 7.32 -4.67
N GLY A 248 18.72 7.16 -5.63
CA GLY A 248 20.00 7.88 -5.66
C GLY A 248 19.83 9.40 -5.60
N LEU A 249 18.97 9.95 -6.45
CA LEU A 249 18.62 11.38 -6.46
C LEU A 249 18.07 11.84 -5.10
N LEU A 250 17.05 11.15 -4.57
CA LEU A 250 16.34 11.56 -3.35
C LEU A 250 17.21 11.50 -2.08
N ARG A 251 18.33 10.77 -2.13
CA ARG A 251 19.31 10.70 -1.04
C ARG A 251 20.16 11.94 -0.92
N LEU A 252 20.32 12.71 -2.00
CA LEU A 252 21.22 13.86 -2.03
C LEU A 252 20.84 14.89 -0.96
N PRO A 253 21.82 15.56 -0.33
CA PRO A 253 21.55 16.73 0.48
C PRO A 253 20.90 17.83 -0.38
N MET A 254 20.05 18.67 0.23
CA MET A 254 19.47 19.83 -0.45
C MET A 254 20.33 21.06 -0.18
N THR A 255 21.47 21.11 -0.86
CA THR A 255 22.48 22.18 -0.72
C THR A 255 23.06 22.53 -2.07
N GLU A 256 23.68 23.71 -2.17
CA GLU A 256 24.28 24.20 -3.42
C GLU A 256 25.29 23.22 -4.03
N GLN A 257 26.01 22.44 -3.22
CA GLN A 257 27.06 21.51 -3.68
C GLN A 257 26.54 20.38 -4.58
N THR A 258 25.26 20.04 -4.49
CA THR A 258 24.65 18.94 -5.28
C THR A 258 23.77 19.45 -6.41
N THR A 259 23.74 20.75 -6.62
CA THR A 259 22.91 21.36 -7.68
C THR A 259 23.26 20.83 -9.06
N VAL A 260 24.53 20.57 -9.34
CA VAL A 260 24.97 19.98 -10.61
C VAL A 260 24.37 18.58 -10.77
N ASP A 261 24.43 17.74 -9.74
CA ASP A 261 23.85 16.39 -9.76
C ASP A 261 22.34 16.42 -10.04
N ILE A 262 21.60 17.37 -9.44
CA ILE A 262 20.15 17.52 -9.67
C ILE A 262 19.83 17.88 -11.12
N VAL A 263 20.66 18.73 -11.72
CA VAL A 263 20.42 19.29 -13.06
C VAL A 263 20.80 18.29 -14.14
N GLU A 264 21.87 17.55 -13.91
CA GLU A 264 22.33 16.49 -14.80
C GLU A 264 21.52 15.20 -14.62
N PHE A 265 20.76 15.06 -13.53
CA PHE A 265 19.89 13.92 -13.32
C PHE A 265 18.86 13.81 -14.44
N THR A 266 18.96 12.71 -15.16
CA THR A 266 18.00 12.36 -16.20
C THR A 266 17.44 10.97 -15.90
N CYS A 267 16.13 10.86 -15.96
CA CYS A 267 15.42 9.60 -15.83
C CYS A 267 14.67 9.36 -17.14
N ALA A 268 15.33 8.68 -18.08
CA ALA A 268 14.74 8.37 -19.37
C ALA A 268 13.41 7.63 -19.18
N GLU A 269 12.38 8.02 -19.95
CA GLU A 269 11.07 7.38 -19.99
C GLU A 269 10.35 7.32 -18.62
N ALA A 270 10.64 8.27 -17.72
CA ALA A 270 9.94 8.38 -16.43
C ALA A 270 8.43 8.42 -16.64
N ASP A 271 7.71 7.54 -15.93
CA ASP A 271 6.25 7.59 -15.97
C ASP A 271 5.74 8.81 -15.18
N PHE A 272 4.42 9.00 -15.21
CA PHE A 272 3.77 10.11 -14.51
C PHE A 272 4.15 10.19 -13.02
N TYR A 273 4.16 9.05 -12.32
CA TYR A 273 4.44 9.04 -10.89
C TYR A 273 5.89 9.36 -10.61
N ASP A 274 6.82 8.81 -11.39
CA ASP A 274 8.26 9.06 -11.23
C ASP A 274 8.61 10.50 -11.57
N THR A 275 8.04 11.04 -12.66
CA THR A 275 8.20 12.45 -13.03
C THR A 275 7.73 13.38 -11.91
N CYS A 276 6.61 13.04 -11.27
CA CYS A 276 6.09 13.77 -10.11
C CYS A 276 7.06 13.73 -8.91
N LYS A 277 7.63 12.56 -8.57
CA LYS A 277 8.64 12.43 -7.49
C LYS A 277 9.87 13.28 -7.77
N ILE A 278 10.41 13.17 -8.99
CA ILE A 278 11.62 13.87 -9.41
C ILE A 278 11.37 15.37 -9.34
N THR A 279 10.27 15.85 -9.93
CA THR A 279 9.92 17.27 -9.98
C THR A 279 9.71 17.85 -8.58
N LEU A 280 9.01 17.12 -7.70
CA LEU A 280 8.84 17.52 -6.30
C LEU A 280 10.19 17.74 -5.60
N PHE A 281 11.09 16.76 -5.72
CA PHE A 281 12.40 16.84 -5.09
C PHE A 281 13.27 17.94 -5.68
N THR A 282 13.32 18.06 -7.01
CA THR A 282 14.10 19.09 -7.71
C THR A 282 13.61 20.49 -7.37
N ALA A 283 12.30 20.73 -7.34
CA ALA A 283 11.74 22.03 -6.96
C ALA A 283 12.14 22.43 -5.54
N GLU A 284 11.98 21.51 -4.59
CA GLU A 284 12.32 21.74 -3.20
C GLU A 284 13.83 21.88 -2.99
N HIS A 285 14.65 21.14 -3.75
CA HIS A 285 16.10 21.28 -3.73
C HIS A 285 16.51 22.68 -4.18
N HIS A 286 16.03 23.13 -5.34
CA HIS A 286 16.34 24.46 -5.87
C HIS A 286 15.88 25.58 -4.93
N LEU A 287 14.70 25.44 -4.31
CA LEU A 287 14.27 26.39 -3.28
C LEU A 287 15.19 26.40 -2.06
N ALA A 288 15.63 25.24 -1.58
CA ALA A 288 16.50 25.14 -0.42
C ALA A 288 17.95 25.60 -0.71
N SER A 289 18.42 25.49 -1.95
CA SER A 289 19.74 25.95 -2.40
C SER A 289 19.74 27.39 -2.94
N GLY A 290 18.58 28.05 -3.05
CA GLY A 290 18.48 29.38 -3.64
C GLY A 290 18.71 29.42 -5.15
N ASP A 291 18.56 28.29 -5.84
CA ASP A 291 18.76 28.18 -7.28
C ASP A 291 17.61 28.86 -8.05
N PRO A 292 17.89 29.81 -8.96
CA PRO A 292 16.87 30.53 -9.73
C PRO A 292 16.01 29.64 -10.62
N ARG A 293 16.45 28.41 -10.92
CA ARG A 293 15.66 27.43 -11.68
C ARG A 293 14.42 26.95 -10.94
N ALA A 294 14.32 27.17 -9.62
CA ALA A 294 13.15 26.83 -8.82
C ALA A 294 11.84 27.31 -9.47
N THR A 295 11.79 28.55 -9.96
CA THR A 295 10.60 29.14 -10.58
C THR A 295 10.12 28.34 -11.80
N GLN A 296 11.05 27.95 -12.68
CA GLN A 296 10.70 27.19 -13.88
C GLN A 296 10.15 25.80 -13.53
N VAL A 297 10.75 25.13 -12.55
CA VAL A 297 10.32 23.79 -12.10
C VAL A 297 8.96 23.87 -11.38
N LEU A 298 8.70 24.92 -10.60
CA LEU A 298 7.40 25.12 -9.95
C LEU A 298 6.28 25.38 -10.96
N HIS A 299 6.54 26.12 -12.03
CA HIS A 299 5.54 26.31 -13.09
C HIS A 299 5.22 25.01 -13.85
N SER A 300 6.18 24.09 -13.99
CA SER A 300 5.92 22.78 -14.60
C SER A 300 5.27 21.79 -13.61
N ALA A 301 5.51 21.92 -12.31
CA ALA A 301 5.01 21.04 -11.25
C ALA A 301 3.49 20.80 -11.29
N GLY A 302 2.70 21.86 -11.52
CA GLY A 302 1.23 21.74 -11.60
C GLY A 302 0.75 20.84 -12.75
N ARG A 303 1.48 20.83 -13.88
CA ARG A 303 1.15 19.96 -15.05
C ARG A 303 1.50 18.49 -14.81
N ILE A 304 2.37 18.23 -13.84
CA ILE A 304 2.92 16.90 -13.49
C ILE A 304 2.16 16.32 -12.28
N GLY A 305 1.04 16.93 -11.89
CA GLY A 305 0.14 16.39 -10.87
C GLY A 305 0.42 16.83 -9.44
N LEU A 306 1.34 17.77 -9.21
CA LEU A 306 1.47 18.38 -7.89
C LEU A 306 0.28 19.33 -7.62
N PRO A 307 -0.32 19.31 -6.41
CA PRO A 307 -1.50 20.12 -6.12
C PRO A 307 -1.23 21.62 -6.31
N GLU A 308 -2.18 22.34 -6.91
CA GLU A 308 -2.06 23.79 -7.15
C GLU A 308 -1.76 24.58 -5.86
N ARG A 309 -2.44 24.22 -4.75
CA ARG A 309 -2.16 24.78 -3.42
C ARG A 309 -0.71 24.62 -2.97
N TRP A 310 -0.07 23.52 -3.36
CA TRP A 310 1.33 23.26 -3.04
C TRP A 310 2.24 24.13 -3.89
N VAL A 311 1.96 24.24 -5.19
CA VAL A 311 2.71 25.06 -6.14
C VAL A 311 2.66 26.54 -5.75
N ASN A 312 1.46 27.07 -5.50
CA ASN A 312 1.27 28.49 -5.15
C ASN A 312 2.02 28.84 -3.85
N ALA A 313 1.89 28.00 -2.82
CA ALA A 313 2.61 28.19 -1.56
C ALA A 313 4.14 28.21 -1.70
N ARG A 314 4.71 27.67 -2.79
CA ARG A 314 6.16 27.69 -3.07
C ARG A 314 6.56 28.87 -3.93
N LEU A 315 5.71 29.25 -4.89
CA LEU A 315 5.92 30.47 -5.67
C LEU A 315 5.93 31.71 -4.77
N ASP A 316 5.05 31.75 -3.75
CA ASP A 316 5.01 32.83 -2.76
C ASP A 316 6.37 33.01 -2.04
N LEU A 317 7.12 31.92 -1.81
CA LEU A 317 8.43 31.96 -1.16
C LEU A 317 9.55 32.58 -2.00
N ILE A 318 9.36 32.66 -3.33
CA ILE A 318 10.33 33.28 -4.24
C ILE A 318 10.04 34.77 -4.39
N THR A 319 8.77 35.18 -4.21
CA THR A 319 8.33 36.57 -4.35
C THR A 319 8.46 37.42 -3.09
N GLU A 320 8.68 36.80 -1.92
CA GLU A 320 8.96 37.45 -0.63
C GLU A 320 10.46 37.72 -0.41
#